data_AF-A0A6L4ADK4-F1
#
_entry.id   AF-A0A6L4ADK4-F1
#
_cell.length_a   1.000
_cell.length_b   1.000
_cell.length_c   1.000
_cell.angle_alpha   90.00
_cell.angle_beta   90.00
_cell.angle_gamma   90.00
#
_symmetry.space_group_name_H-M   'P 1'
#
loop_
_entity.id
_entity.type
_entity.pdbx_description
1 polymer ?
#
loop_
_entity_poly.entity_id
_entity_poly.type
_entity_poly.pdbx_seq_one_letter_code
_entity_poly.pdbx_strand_id
1 'polypeptide(L)'
;MRNILLFDVDGVLIHPEGYKVALRRTIDYFGTQMGRASIHFTDDEISIFEACGLTNEWDSAAFAVGLMLTQALAEHPNLQADTLEGTFANIRQSTNAYSRPDFVSHVRQVAARNPNGDAPTPHALAYLQASAN
;
A
#
# COMPACT_ATOMS: atom_id res chain seq x y z
N MET A 1 6.65 -19.46 46.80
CA MET A 1 6.38 -19.52 45.34
C MET A 1 6.08 -18.12 44.86
N ARG A 2 6.60 -17.72 43.70
CA ARG A 2 6.33 -16.39 43.13
C ARG A 2 5.46 -16.58 41.89
N ASN A 3 4.30 -15.93 41.87
CA ASN A 3 3.40 -15.97 40.73
C ASN A 3 3.83 -14.87 39.75
N ILE A 4 3.94 -15.22 38.47
CA ILE A 4 4.19 -14.26 37.38
C ILE A 4 2.93 -14.24 36.52
N LEU A 5 2.42 -13.04 36.27
CA LEU A 5 1.34 -12.80 35.31
C LEU A 5 1.97 -12.27 34.03
N LEU A 6 1.62 -12.88 32.90
CA LEU A 6 2.07 -12.47 31.57
C LEU A 6 0.92 -11.75 30.87
N PHE A 7 1.19 -10.53 30.41
CA PHE A 7 0.26 -9.71 29.65
C PHE A 7 0.89 -9.38 28.31
N ASP A 8 0.07 -9.47 27.25
CA ASP A 8 0.41 -8.95 25.93
C ASP A 8 0.39 -7.41 25.96
N VAL A 9 0.97 -6.76 24.95
CA VAL A 9 1.02 -5.30 24.86
C VAL A 9 -0.17 -4.79 24.04
N ASP A 10 -0.21 -5.13 22.76
CA ASP A 10 -1.19 -4.62 21.82
C ASP A 10 -2.56 -5.26 22.06
N GLY A 11 -3.59 -4.43 22.23
CA GLY A 11 -4.95 -4.90 22.52
C GLY A 11 -5.18 -5.37 23.96
N VAL A 12 -4.16 -5.38 24.81
CA VAL A 12 -4.27 -5.71 26.24
C VAL A 12 -3.84 -4.54 27.13
N LEU A 13 -2.58 -4.09 27.01
CA LEU A 13 -2.06 -2.96 27.78
C LEU A 13 -2.27 -1.63 27.05
N ILE A 14 -2.28 -1.64 25.71
CA ILE A 14 -2.46 -0.44 24.87
C ILE A 14 -3.39 -0.67 23.68
N HIS A 15 -4.00 0.41 23.19
CA HIS A 15 -4.77 0.39 21.94
C HIS A 15 -3.85 0.58 20.72
N PRO A 16 -3.87 -0.32 19.72
CA PRO A 16 -2.91 -0.32 18.61
C PRO A 16 -3.27 0.64 17.45
N GLU A 17 -3.67 1.87 17.76
CA GLU A 17 -4.12 2.84 16.73
C GLU A 17 -2.96 3.46 15.92
N GLY A 18 -1.73 3.40 16.45
CA GLY A 18 -0.56 4.03 15.86
C GLY A 18 -0.18 3.46 14.49
N TYR A 19 -0.39 2.16 14.28
CA TYR A 19 -0.03 1.47 13.05
C TYR A 19 -0.86 1.97 11.85
N LYS A 20 -2.19 2.03 11.99
CA LYS A 20 -3.09 2.55 10.94
C LYS A 20 -2.86 4.02 10.64
N VAL A 21 -2.51 4.82 11.65
CA VAL A 21 -2.13 6.23 11.45
C VAL A 21 -0.82 6.33 10.66
N ALA A 22 0.20 5.54 11.01
CA ALA A 22 1.48 5.53 10.31
C ALA A 22 1.34 5.06 8.86
N LEU A 23 0.54 4.02 8.61
CA LEU A 23 0.22 3.52 7.28
C LEU A 23 -0.38 4.62 6.38
N ARG A 24 -1.45 5.28 6.85
CA ARG A 24 -2.11 6.36 6.10
C ARG A 24 -1.16 7.51 5.80
N ARG A 25 -0.39 7.97 6.80
CA ARG A 25 0.61 9.03 6.61
C ARG A 25 1.70 8.66 5.62
N THR A 26 2.11 7.39 5.60
CA THR A 26 3.12 6.89 4.66
C THR A 26 2.57 6.91 3.23
N ILE A 27 1.35 6.42 3.01
CA ILE A 27 0.69 6.44 1.71
C ILE A 27 0.47 7.88 1.23
N ASP A 28 -0.01 8.77 2.10
CA ASP A 28 -0.20 10.19 1.75
C ASP A 28 1.12 10.92 1.48
N TYR A 29 2.20 10.59 2.19
CA TYR A 29 3.53 11.13 1.92
C TYR A 29 3.96 10.81 0.48
N PHE A 30 3.88 9.55 0.05
CA PHE A 30 4.23 9.17 -1.31
C PHE A 30 3.22 9.66 -2.36
N GLY A 31 1.93 9.71 -2.03
CA GLY A 31 0.91 10.36 -2.85
C GLY A 31 1.27 11.82 -3.15
N THR A 32 1.73 12.55 -2.14
CA THR A 32 2.18 13.94 -2.28
C THR A 32 3.44 14.05 -3.16
N GLN A 33 4.37 13.09 -3.07
CA GLN A 33 5.53 13.05 -3.97
C GLN A 33 5.12 12.84 -5.44
N MET A 34 3.97 12.22 -5.70
CA MET A 34 3.36 12.04 -7.02
C MET A 34 2.30 13.11 -7.35
N GLY A 35 2.22 14.21 -6.60
CA GLY A 35 1.30 15.32 -6.90
C GLY A 35 -0.15 15.14 -6.46
N ARG A 36 -0.48 14.09 -5.69
CA ARG A 36 -1.79 13.93 -5.03
C ARG A 36 -1.70 14.36 -3.56
N ALA A 37 -2.33 15.49 -3.23
CA ALA A 37 -2.27 16.07 -1.88
C ALA A 37 -2.86 15.17 -0.77
N SER A 38 -3.81 14.28 -1.09
CA SER A 38 -4.22 13.18 -0.21
C SER A 38 -4.85 12.05 -1.01
N ILE A 39 -4.49 10.81 -0.67
CA ILE A 39 -5.08 9.60 -1.24
C ILE A 39 -6.32 9.19 -0.47
N HIS A 40 -6.42 9.62 0.80
CA HIS A 40 -7.45 9.20 1.76
C HIS A 40 -7.59 7.67 1.76
N PHE A 41 -6.53 6.98 2.19
CA PHE A 41 -6.58 5.53 2.41
C PHE A 41 -7.45 5.23 3.64
N THR A 42 -8.54 4.51 3.45
CA THR A 42 -9.61 4.36 4.44
C THR A 42 -9.40 3.17 5.36
N ASP A 43 -10.06 3.19 6.53
CA ASP A 43 -9.98 2.06 7.47
C ASP A 43 -10.61 0.78 6.87
N ASP A 44 -11.64 0.91 6.03
CA ASP A 44 -12.23 -0.21 5.28
C ASP A 44 -11.23 -0.82 4.30
N GLU A 45 -10.46 0.01 3.59
CA GLU A 45 -9.40 -0.46 2.69
C GLU A 45 -8.27 -1.17 3.46
N ILE A 46 -7.88 -0.65 4.62
CA ILE A 46 -6.92 -1.30 5.52
C ILE A 46 -7.43 -2.67 5.96
N SER A 47 -8.68 -2.75 6.42
CA SER A 47 -9.26 -4.02 6.86
C SER A 47 -9.41 -5.04 5.73
N ILE A 48 -9.63 -4.59 4.49
CA ILE A 48 -9.64 -5.48 3.32
C ILE A 48 -8.22 -5.97 2.99
N PHE A 49 -7.19 -5.12 3.11
CA PHE A 49 -5.80 -5.52 2.94
C PHE A 49 -5.42 -6.60 3.94
N GLU A 50 -5.73 -6.39 5.22
CA GLU A 50 -5.53 -7.35 6.31
C GLU A 50 -6.26 -8.67 6.02
N ALA A 51 -7.53 -8.62 5.61
CA ALA A 51 -8.32 -9.80 5.25
C ALA A 51 -7.78 -10.55 4.02
N CYS A 52 -7.05 -9.86 3.14
CA CYS A 52 -6.38 -10.43 1.97
C CYS A 52 -4.94 -10.88 2.28
N GLY A 53 -4.53 -10.88 3.55
CA GLY A 53 -3.23 -11.37 4.01
C GLY A 53 -2.16 -10.30 4.17
N LEU A 54 -2.35 -9.09 3.63
CA LEU A 54 -1.45 -7.94 3.84
C LEU A 54 -1.70 -7.34 5.21
N THR A 55 -1.26 -8.05 6.25
CA THR A 55 -1.42 -7.66 7.67
C THR A 55 -0.29 -6.79 8.20
N ASN A 56 0.82 -6.70 7.47
CA ASN A 56 1.96 -5.86 7.78
C ASN A 56 1.80 -4.48 7.09
N GLU A 57 1.96 -3.40 7.85
CA GLU A 57 1.80 -2.03 7.34
C GLU A 57 2.86 -1.66 6.30
N TRP A 58 4.07 -2.21 6.39
CA TRP A 58 5.14 -1.98 5.43
C TRP A 58 4.81 -2.60 4.07
N ASP A 59 4.30 -3.83 4.07
CA ASP A 59 3.83 -4.49 2.84
C ASP A 59 2.60 -3.78 2.26
N SER A 60 1.66 -3.38 3.12
CA SER A 60 0.46 -2.64 2.72
C SER A 60 0.80 -1.28 2.10
N ALA A 61 1.70 -0.52 2.71
CA ALA A 61 2.18 0.75 2.20
C ALA A 61 2.90 0.58 0.88
N ALA A 62 3.84 -0.37 0.79
CA ALA A 62 4.59 -0.64 -0.44
C ALA A 62 3.66 -1.03 -1.59
N PHE A 63 2.67 -1.89 -1.33
CA PHE A 63 1.70 -2.29 -2.35
C PHE A 63 0.81 -1.13 -2.80
N ALA A 64 0.26 -0.34 -1.87
CA ALA A 64 -0.57 0.82 -2.20
C ALA A 64 0.23 1.88 -3.00
N VAL A 65 1.48 2.15 -2.62
CA VAL A 65 2.36 3.07 -3.36
C VAL A 65 2.71 2.52 -4.74
N GLY A 66 3.00 1.21 -4.83
CA GLY A 66 3.21 0.53 -6.10
C GLY A 66 2.02 0.67 -7.04
N LEU A 67 0.80 0.46 -6.54
CA LEU A 67 -0.43 0.61 -7.34
C LEU A 67 -0.62 2.04 -7.87
N MET A 68 -0.32 3.05 -7.05
CA MET A 68 -0.38 4.45 -7.49
C MET A 68 0.62 4.73 -8.61
N LEU A 69 1.85 4.22 -8.48
CA LEU A 69 2.89 4.39 -9.47
C LEU A 69 2.52 3.67 -10.79
N THR A 70 2.08 2.41 -10.71
CA THR A 70 1.66 1.66 -11.90
C THR A 70 0.46 2.29 -12.58
N GLN A 71 -0.51 2.82 -11.82
CA GLN A 71 -1.66 3.53 -12.39
C GLN A 71 -1.22 4.79 -13.14
N ALA A 72 -0.35 5.60 -12.54
CA ALA A 72 0.16 6.82 -13.16
C ALA A 72 0.94 6.51 -14.46
N LEU A 73 1.77 5.47 -14.45
CA LEU A 73 2.55 5.06 -15.62
C LEU A 73 1.71 4.35 -16.69
N ALA A 74 0.65 3.63 -16.32
CA ALA A 74 -0.28 3.04 -17.28
C ALA A 74 -1.05 4.14 -18.05
N GLU A 75 -1.45 5.21 -17.37
CA GLU A 75 -2.13 6.35 -18.00
C GLU A 75 -1.15 7.26 -18.76
N HIS A 76 0.07 7.42 -18.26
CA HIS A 76 1.10 8.31 -18.81
C HIS A 76 2.50 7.67 -18.83
N PRO A 77 2.77 6.75 -19.78
CA PRO A 77 4.03 6.01 -19.83
C PRO A 77 5.26 6.91 -20.01
N ASN A 78 5.08 8.07 -20.65
CA ASN A 78 6.15 9.04 -20.90
C ASN A 78 6.68 9.74 -19.64
N LEU A 79 6.06 9.53 -18.47
CA LEU A 79 6.51 10.10 -17.19
C LEU A 79 7.58 9.24 -16.51
N GLN A 80 7.81 8.01 -16.98
CA GLN A 80 8.86 7.15 -16.45
C GLN A 80 10.25 7.77 -16.64
N ALA A 81 11.06 7.72 -15.59
CA ALA A 81 12.47 8.13 -15.59
C ALA A 81 13.38 6.97 -15.18
N ASP A 82 14.70 7.17 -15.29
CA ASP A 82 15.71 6.19 -14.89
C ASP A 82 15.72 5.91 -13.38
N THR A 83 15.14 6.82 -12.58
CA THR A 83 15.05 6.69 -11.13
C THR A 83 13.60 6.80 -10.65
N LEU A 84 13.33 6.22 -9.47
CA LEU A 84 12.02 6.30 -8.82
C LEU A 84 11.68 7.75 -8.47
N GLU A 85 12.64 8.48 -7.90
CA GLU A 85 12.48 9.90 -7.54
C GLU A 85 12.26 10.78 -8.77
N GLY A 86 12.96 10.47 -9.88
CA GLY A 86 12.74 11.15 -11.16
C GLY A 86 11.34 10.90 -11.70
N THR A 87 10.85 9.66 -11.58
CA THR A 87 9.49 9.31 -11.99
C THR A 87 8.44 10.03 -11.14
N PHE A 88 8.61 10.05 -9.81
CA PHE A 88 7.74 10.84 -8.93
C PHE A 88 7.75 12.33 -9.28
N ALA A 89 8.93 12.90 -9.55
CA ALA A 89 9.06 14.30 -9.93
C ALA A 89 8.32 14.59 -11.25
N ASN A 90 8.47 13.73 -12.27
CA ASN A 90 7.76 13.85 -13.54
C ASN A 90 6.24 13.77 -13.35
N ILE A 91 5.75 12.82 -12.55
CA ILE A 91 4.32 12.68 -12.24
C ILE A 91 3.81 13.96 -11.57
N ARG A 92 4.50 14.43 -10.52
CA ARG A 92 4.12 15.64 -9.77
C ARG A 92 4.12 16.92 -10.60
N GLN A 93 5.05 17.05 -11.54
CA GLN A 93 5.16 18.22 -12.42
C GLN A 93 4.20 18.16 -13.61
N SER A 94 3.65 16.98 -13.91
CA SER A 94 2.69 16.84 -14.99
C SER A 94 1.39 17.58 -14.66
N THR A 95 0.77 18.18 -15.68
CA THR A 95 -0.59 18.74 -15.57
C THR A 95 -1.66 17.66 -15.63
N ASN A 96 -1.26 16.41 -15.91
CA ASN A 96 -2.17 15.30 -16.11
C ASN A 96 -2.40 14.59 -14.77
N ALA A 97 -3.60 14.74 -14.22
CA ALA A 97 -3.99 13.96 -13.05
C ALA A 97 -4.19 12.50 -13.46
N TYR A 98 -3.70 11.59 -12.62
CA TYR A 98 -3.98 10.16 -12.77
C TYR A 98 -5.08 9.69 -11.81
N SER A 99 -5.79 8.64 -12.22
CA SER A 99 -6.89 8.08 -11.43
C SER A 99 -6.40 7.50 -10.11
N ARG A 100 -7.24 7.55 -9.06
CA ARG A 100 -6.96 6.81 -7.81
C ARG A 100 -7.10 5.31 -8.10
N PRO A 101 -6.12 4.46 -7.76
CA PRO A 101 -6.28 3.02 -7.90
C PRO A 101 -7.48 2.49 -7.10
N ASP A 102 -8.14 1.47 -7.62
CA ASP A 102 -9.11 0.68 -6.87
C ASP A 102 -8.36 -0.34 -6.01
N PHE A 103 -7.85 0.14 -4.87
CA PHE A 103 -7.04 -0.66 -3.94
C PHE A 103 -7.72 -1.98 -3.55
N VAL A 104 -9.05 -1.95 -3.34
CA VAL A 104 -9.84 -3.13 -2.95
C VAL A 104 -9.85 -4.18 -4.05
N SER A 105 -10.12 -3.78 -5.29
CA SER A 105 -10.12 -4.73 -6.42
C SER A 105 -8.74 -5.33 -6.63
N HIS A 106 -7.67 -4.54 -6.54
CA HIS A 106 -6.31 -5.02 -6.73
C HIS A 106 -5.88 -6.02 -5.65
N VAL A 107 -6.10 -5.71 -4.36
CA VAL A 107 -5.67 -6.62 -3.27
C VAL A 107 -6.45 -7.94 -3.28
N ARG A 108 -7.72 -7.92 -3.66
CA ARG A 108 -8.52 -9.14 -3.86
C ARG A 108 -7.99 -10.02 -4.99
N GLN A 109 -7.49 -9.42 -6.07
CA GLN A 109 -6.86 -10.17 -7.15
C GLN A 109 -5.54 -10.80 -6.71
N VAL A 110 -4.77 -10.14 -5.86
CA VAL A 110 -3.56 -10.71 -5.25
C VAL A 110 -3.93 -11.92 -4.38
N ALA A 111 -4.92 -11.78 -3.48
CA ALA A 111 -5.38 -12.87 -2.63
C ALA A 111 -5.92 -14.07 -3.44
N ALA A 112 -6.66 -13.83 -4.52
CA ALA A 112 -7.16 -14.88 -5.39
C ALA A 112 -6.04 -15.71 -6.07
N ARG A 113 -4.84 -15.13 -6.22
CA ARG A 113 -3.64 -15.81 -6.76
C ARG A 113 -2.82 -16.52 -5.68
N ASN A 114 -3.25 -16.45 -4.42
CA ASN A 114 -2.61 -17.07 -3.25
C ASN A 114 -3.62 -17.96 -2.49
N PRO A 115 -4.13 -19.03 -3.10
CA PRO A 115 -5.15 -19.89 -2.49
C PRO A 115 -4.64 -20.66 -1.26
N ASN A 116 -3.33 -20.81 -1.12
CA ASN A 116 -2.70 -21.58 -0.03
C ASN A 116 -2.41 -20.73 1.21
N GLY A 117 -2.59 -19.40 1.14
CA GLY A 117 -2.23 -18.50 2.23
C GLY A 117 -0.71 -18.41 2.45
N ASP A 118 0.08 -18.58 1.39
CA ASP A 118 1.53 -18.33 1.42
C ASP A 118 1.81 -16.85 1.72
N ALA A 119 3.08 -16.46 1.91
CA ALA A 119 3.41 -15.06 2.14
C ALA A 119 2.82 -14.17 1.00
N PRO A 120 2.11 -13.07 1.31
CA PRO A 120 1.40 -12.28 0.29
C PRO A 120 2.35 -11.44 -0.57
N THR A 121 3.52 -11.06 -0.04
CA THR A 121 4.45 -10.11 -0.66
C THR A 121 4.96 -10.57 -2.04
N PRO A 122 5.39 -11.82 -2.26
CA PRO A 122 5.75 -12.31 -3.60
C PRO A 122 4.62 -12.20 -4.62
N HIS A 123 3.37 -12.49 -4.21
CA HIS A 123 2.21 -12.38 -5.09
C HIS A 123 1.87 -10.92 -5.41
N ALA A 124 1.97 -10.04 -4.43
CA ALA A 124 1.77 -8.60 -4.60
C ALA A 124 2.82 -7.99 -5.56
N LEU A 125 4.09 -8.38 -5.41
CA LEU A 125 5.16 -7.93 -6.31
C LEU A 125 4.94 -8.44 -7.74
N ALA A 126 4.65 -9.75 -7.91
CA ALA A 126 4.38 -10.33 -9.21
C ALA A 126 3.15 -9.67 -9.88
N TYR A 127 2.14 -9.29 -9.09
CA TYR A 127 0.97 -8.55 -9.55
C TYR A 127 1.33 -7.16 -10.09
N LEU A 128 2.14 -6.40 -9.37
CA LEU A 128 2.59 -5.07 -9.80
C LEU A 128 3.45 -5.15 -11.06
N GLN A 129 4.38 -6.11 -11.13
CA GLN A 129 5.22 -6.34 -12.30
C GLN A 129 4.41 -6.70 -13.55
N ALA A 130 3.35 -7.49 -13.39
CA ALA A 130 2.44 -7.82 -14.49
C ALA A 130 1.58 -6.63 -14.94
N SER A 131 1.34 -5.65 -14.06
CA SER A 131 0.52 -4.46 -14.34
C SER A 131 1.30 -3.32 -14.99
N ALA A 132 2.64 -3.43 -15.04
CA ALA A 132 3.54 -2.44 -15.63
C ALA A 132 3.96 -2.74 -17.08
N ASN A 133 3.52 -3.88 -17.65
CA ASN A 133 3.75 -4.29 -19.04
C ASN A 133 2.47 -4.14 -19.87
#